data_AF-Q0RFG0-F1
#
_entry.id   AF-Q0RFG0-F1
#
_cell.length_a   1.000
_cell.length_b   1.000
_cell.length_c   1.000
_cell.angle_alpha   90.00
_cell.angle_beta   90.00
_cell.angle_gamma   90.00
#
_symmetry.space_group_name_H-M   'P 1'
#
loop_
_entity.id
_entity.type
_entity.pdbx_description
1 polymer ?
#
loop_
_entity_poly.entity_id
_entity_poly.type
_entity_poly.pdbx_seq_one_letter_code
_entity_poly.pdbx_strand_id
1 'polypeptide(L)'
;MAAVTGSWGTYVVEKDELSRGGVGSIHRTNDPDSVFKRYFDPARAPARTDLERLVEVGREVLIRQRRRPGETPESSVNWPVDISVDQHGAVTGVLLPIIPQVLFHEEFGGVRTLDFLVMARAKPPTAKGRIVLLLRMAEIFNFVNARGLVHAM
;
A
#
# COMPACT_ATOMS: atom_id res chain seq x y z
N MET A 1 -0.60 -19.21 -11.28
CA MET A 1 -0.15 -18.81 -9.94
C MET A 1 1.28 -19.28 -9.70
N ALA A 2 2.02 -18.63 -8.80
CA ALA A 2 3.36 -19.02 -8.35
C ALA A 2 3.48 -18.79 -6.84
N ALA A 3 4.21 -19.67 -6.14
CA ALA A 3 4.51 -19.47 -4.73
C ALA A 3 5.62 -18.43 -4.57
N VAL A 4 5.41 -17.46 -3.69
CA VAL A 4 6.37 -16.43 -3.33
C VAL A 4 6.61 -16.51 -1.83
N THR A 5 7.87 -16.61 -1.42
CA THR A 5 8.25 -16.67 -0.01
C THR A 5 8.62 -15.28 0.48
N GLY A 6 7.95 -14.83 1.54
CA GLY A 6 8.31 -13.66 2.30
C GLY A 6 9.00 -14.01 3.62
N SER A 7 9.28 -13.00 4.43
CA SER A 7 9.92 -13.17 5.75
C SER A 7 8.96 -13.74 6.80
N TRP A 8 7.65 -13.59 6.59
CA TRP A 8 6.60 -13.96 7.55
C TRP A 8 5.64 -15.03 7.02
N GLY A 9 5.81 -15.49 5.78
CA GLY A 9 4.99 -16.56 5.23
C GLY A 9 5.27 -16.85 3.75
N THR A 10 4.51 -17.78 3.20
CA THR A 10 4.51 -18.12 1.78
C THR A 10 3.14 -17.81 1.19
N TYR A 11 3.13 -17.11 0.06
CA TYR A 11 1.95 -16.57 -0.58
C TYR A 11 1.80 -17.16 -1.97
N VAL A 12 0.57 -17.45 -2.39
CA VAL A 12 0.31 -17.88 -3.75
C VAL A 12 -0.12 -16.65 -4.54
N VAL A 13 0.71 -16.23 -5.49
CA VAL A 13 0.51 -15.00 -6.27
C VAL A 13 0.02 -15.36 -7.67
N GLU A 14 -1.01 -14.66 -8.14
CA GLU A 14 -1.52 -14.80 -9.51
C GLU A 14 -0.50 -14.31 -10.53
N LYS A 15 -0.53 -14.91 -11.74
CA LYS A 15 0.39 -14.50 -12.81
C LYS A 15 -0.05 -13.17 -13.43
N ASP A 16 -1.35 -12.98 -13.55
CA ASP A 16 -1.91 -11.79 -14.17
C ASP A 16 -1.74 -10.58 -13.27
N GLU A 17 -1.50 -9.42 -13.90
CA GLU A 17 -1.36 -8.14 -13.21
C GLU A 17 -2.76 -7.55 -12.98
N LEU A 18 -3.04 -7.14 -11.74
CA LEU A 18 -4.19 -6.31 -11.44
C LEU A 18 -3.99 -4.88 -11.96
N SER A 19 -2.80 -4.35 -11.73
CA SER A 19 -2.43 -2.99 -12.12
C SER A 19 -0.93 -2.86 -12.26
N ARG A 20 -0.52 -1.81 -12.99
CA ARG A 20 0.87 -1.54 -13.32
C ARG A 20 1.23 -0.10 -12.99
N GLY A 21 2.30 0.09 -12.23
CA GLY A 21 2.90 1.41 -11.94
C GLY A 21 4.26 1.58 -12.61
N GLY A 22 4.96 2.68 -12.32
CA GLY A 22 6.25 2.99 -12.95
C GLY A 22 7.43 2.11 -12.50
N VAL A 23 7.33 1.46 -11.32
CA VAL A 23 8.44 0.67 -10.72
C VAL A 23 8.07 -0.78 -10.42
N GLY A 24 6.81 -1.17 -10.67
CA GLY A 24 6.34 -2.51 -10.38
C GLY A 24 4.87 -2.73 -10.75
N SER A 25 4.44 -3.98 -10.63
CA SER A 25 3.07 -4.44 -10.88
C SER A 25 2.44 -4.96 -9.60
N ILE A 26 1.11 -4.87 -9.52
CA ILE A 26 0.30 -5.42 -8.43
C ILE A 26 -0.35 -6.71 -8.92
N HIS A 27 -0.32 -7.75 -8.09
CA HIS A 27 -0.90 -9.05 -8.36
C HIS A 27 -1.81 -9.48 -7.22
N ARG A 28 -2.87 -10.22 -7.54
CA ARG A 28 -3.69 -10.89 -6.52
C ARG A 28 -2.89 -11.96 -5.81
N THR A 29 -3.23 -12.18 -4.55
CA THR A 29 -2.78 -13.34 -3.79
C THR A 29 -3.95 -14.28 -3.51
N ASN A 30 -3.68 -15.47 -2.96
CA ASN A 30 -4.71 -16.36 -2.47
C ASN A 30 -5.45 -15.83 -1.22
N ASP A 31 -4.86 -14.85 -0.53
CA ASP A 31 -5.54 -14.09 0.51
C ASP A 31 -6.27 -12.89 -0.14
N PRO A 32 -7.62 -12.83 -0.09
CA PRO A 32 -8.38 -11.76 -0.71
C PRO A 32 -8.12 -10.38 -0.08
N ASP A 33 -7.56 -10.33 1.13
CA ASP A 33 -7.26 -9.08 1.83
C ASP A 33 -5.86 -8.54 1.50
N SER A 34 -5.08 -9.28 0.70
CA SER A 34 -3.68 -8.99 0.42
C SER A 34 -3.37 -8.99 -1.08
N VAL A 35 -2.52 -8.04 -1.49
CA VAL A 35 -1.95 -7.97 -2.85
C VAL A 35 -0.43 -8.02 -2.78
N PHE A 36 0.19 -8.56 -3.83
CA PHE A 36 1.64 -8.60 -3.95
C PHE A 36 2.11 -7.56 -4.97
N LYS A 37 2.95 -6.63 -4.53
CA LYS A 37 3.65 -5.70 -5.43
C LYS A 37 4.98 -6.30 -5.85
N ARG A 38 5.13 -6.62 -7.12
CA ARG A 38 6.38 -7.11 -7.72
C ARG A 38 7.15 -5.93 -8.30
N TYR A 39 8.43 -5.79 -7.97
CA TYR A 39 9.31 -4.82 -8.62
C TYR A 39 9.78 -5.36 -9.97
N PHE A 40 9.84 -4.51 -11.00
CA PHE A 40 10.34 -4.94 -12.32
C PHE A 40 11.84 -5.20 -12.30
N ASP A 41 12.55 -4.41 -11.51
CA ASP A 41 14.01 -4.46 -11.37
C ASP A 41 14.35 -4.42 -9.87
N PRO A 42 14.83 -5.54 -9.29
CA PRO A 42 15.27 -5.60 -7.90
C PRO A 42 16.35 -4.56 -7.54
N ALA A 43 17.18 -4.13 -8.51
CA ALA A 43 18.20 -3.10 -8.29
C ALA A 43 17.60 -1.70 -8.07
N ARG A 44 16.35 -1.50 -8.50
CA ARG A 44 15.57 -0.26 -8.32
C ARG A 44 14.53 -0.38 -7.20
N ALA A 45 14.47 -1.52 -6.52
CA ALA A 45 13.65 -1.67 -5.33
C ALA A 45 14.23 -0.81 -4.18
N PRO A 46 13.39 -0.32 -3.26
CA PRO A 46 13.88 0.34 -2.06
C PRO A 46 14.84 -0.56 -1.27
N ALA A 47 15.76 0.05 -0.53
CA ALA A 47 16.71 -0.69 0.29
C ALA A 47 15.97 -1.62 1.26
N ARG A 48 16.46 -2.86 1.38
CA ARG A 48 15.83 -3.89 2.21
C ARG A 48 15.62 -3.43 3.65
N THR A 49 16.64 -2.80 4.24
CA THR A 49 16.59 -2.31 5.63
C THR A 49 15.50 -1.27 5.85
N ASP A 50 15.22 -0.43 4.86
CA ASP A 50 14.16 0.57 4.93
C ASP A 50 12.79 -0.10 4.85
N LEU A 51 12.63 -1.07 3.95
CA LEU A 51 11.39 -1.85 3.85
C LEU A 51 11.13 -2.69 5.10
N GLU A 52 12.15 -3.28 5.72
CA GLU A 52 12.02 -4.02 6.98
C GLU A 52 11.45 -3.12 8.08
N ARG A 53 11.96 -1.89 8.22
CA ARG A 53 11.42 -0.88 9.15
C ARG A 53 9.96 -0.53 8.85
N LEU A 54 9.60 -0.38 7.58
CA LEU A 54 8.22 -0.13 7.17
C LEU A 54 7.31 -1.34 7.43
N VAL A 55 7.82 -2.56 7.26
CA VAL A 55 7.10 -3.80 7.58
C VAL A 55 6.85 -3.93 9.07
N GLU A 56 7.80 -3.58 9.93
CA GLU A 56 7.58 -3.56 11.38
C GLU A 56 6.42 -2.64 11.75
N VAL A 57 6.39 -1.43 11.19
CA VAL A 57 5.28 -0.49 11.35
C VAL A 57 3.98 -1.06 10.83
N GLY A 58 3.97 -1.61 9.62
CA GLY A 58 2.77 -2.17 9.00
C GLY A 58 2.19 -3.34 9.78
N ARG A 59 3.05 -4.24 10.26
CA ARG A 59 2.63 -5.39 11.07
C ARG A 59 2.11 -4.98 12.44
N GLU A 60 2.73 -3.97 13.07
CA GLU A 60 2.22 -3.40 14.31
C GLU A 60 0.79 -2.86 14.13
N VAL A 61 0.58 -2.02 13.13
CA VAL A 61 -0.72 -1.35 12.89
C VAL A 61 -1.79 -2.32 12.38
N LEU A 62 -1.49 -3.12 11.35
CA LEU A 62 -2.51 -3.90 10.63
C LEU A 62 -2.72 -5.28 11.23
N ILE A 63 -1.65 -5.94 11.71
CA ILE A 63 -1.72 -7.33 12.18
C ILE A 63 -1.90 -7.40 13.70
N ARG A 64 -1.01 -6.76 14.46
CA ARG A 64 -1.03 -6.85 15.93
C ARG A 64 -2.19 -6.05 16.53
N GLN A 65 -2.40 -4.82 16.08
CA GLN A 65 -3.53 -4.00 16.50
C GLN A 65 -4.84 -4.33 15.76
N ARG A 66 -4.79 -5.23 14.78
CA ARG A 66 -5.95 -5.70 13.99
C ARG A 66 -6.78 -4.57 13.37
N ARG A 67 -6.12 -3.49 12.94
CA ARG A 67 -6.79 -2.36 12.29
C ARG A 67 -7.12 -2.69 10.85
N ARG A 68 -8.31 -2.30 10.41
CA ARG A 68 -8.67 -2.38 8.99
C ARG A 68 -8.05 -1.21 8.22
N PRO A 69 -7.67 -1.40 6.94
CA PRO A 69 -7.22 -0.29 6.10
C PRO A 69 -8.21 0.88 6.11
N GLY A 70 -7.73 2.09 6.42
CA GLY A 70 -8.53 3.32 6.44
C GLY A 70 -9.30 3.60 7.74
N GLU A 71 -9.25 2.72 8.74
CA GLU A 71 -9.97 2.90 10.02
C GLU A 71 -9.41 4.06 10.85
N THR A 72 -8.09 4.12 11.01
CA THR A 72 -7.38 5.14 11.79
C THR A 72 -6.39 5.89 10.89
N PRO A 73 -5.82 7.03 11.33
CA PRO A 73 -4.75 7.69 10.57
C PRO A 73 -3.61 6.72 10.24
N GLU A 74 -3.20 5.91 11.21
CA GLU A 74 -2.11 4.97 11.08
C GLU A 74 -2.43 3.87 10.07
N SER A 75 -3.64 3.32 10.10
CA SER A 75 -4.07 2.26 9.17
C SER A 75 -4.53 2.80 7.80
N SER A 76 -4.54 4.12 7.62
CA SER A 76 -4.84 4.76 6.32
C SER A 76 -3.64 4.81 5.38
N VAL A 77 -2.45 4.48 5.86
CA VAL A 77 -1.26 4.29 5.01
C VAL A 77 -1.19 2.83 4.57
N ASN A 78 -0.92 2.61 3.28
CA ASN A 78 -0.78 1.27 2.70
C ASN A 78 0.60 0.67 3.04
N TRP A 79 0.78 0.29 4.31
CA TRP A 79 2.04 -0.28 4.79
C TRP A 79 2.32 -1.66 4.19
N PRO A 80 3.57 -1.99 3.83
CA PRO A 80 3.96 -3.37 3.60
C PRO A 80 3.85 -4.16 4.90
N VAL A 81 3.48 -5.44 4.80
CA VAL A 81 3.38 -6.37 5.96
C VAL A 81 4.33 -7.56 5.83
N ASP A 82 4.95 -7.71 4.67
CA ASP A 82 6.04 -8.64 4.40
C ASP A 82 6.88 -8.20 3.18
N ILE A 83 8.10 -8.71 3.08
CA ILE A 83 9.02 -8.53 1.96
C ILE A 83 9.40 -9.89 1.36
N SER A 84 9.54 -9.95 0.04
CA SER A 84 10.14 -11.09 -0.66
C SER A 84 11.50 -10.70 -1.23
N VAL A 85 12.47 -11.59 -1.08
CA VAL A 85 13.85 -11.41 -1.55
C VAL A 85 14.26 -12.55 -2.46
N ASP A 86 15.17 -12.30 -3.38
CA ASP A 86 15.81 -13.35 -4.18
C ASP A 86 16.91 -14.08 -3.40
N GLN A 87 17.54 -15.04 -4.05
CA GLN A 87 18.66 -15.82 -3.50
C GLN A 87 19.90 -15.00 -3.14
N HIS A 88 20.01 -13.76 -3.63
CA HIS A 88 21.09 -12.82 -3.34
C HIS A 88 20.67 -11.76 -2.30
N GLY A 89 19.45 -11.84 -1.78
CA GLY A 89 18.90 -10.91 -0.79
C GLY A 89 18.36 -9.61 -1.38
N ALA A 90 18.28 -9.48 -2.71
CA ALA A 90 17.68 -8.32 -3.35
C ALA A 90 16.15 -8.40 -3.27
N VAL A 91 15.49 -7.26 -3.02
CA VAL A 91 14.04 -7.23 -2.83
C VAL A 91 13.34 -7.41 -4.18
N THR A 92 12.50 -8.43 -4.27
CA THR A 92 11.72 -8.74 -5.48
C THR A 92 10.28 -8.23 -5.40
N GLY A 93 9.79 -7.99 -4.19
CA GLY A 93 8.46 -7.43 -3.98
C GLY A 93 8.06 -7.33 -2.51
N VAL A 94 6.86 -6.82 -2.28
CA VAL A 94 6.28 -6.63 -0.95
C VAL A 94 4.82 -7.08 -0.93
N LEU A 95 4.38 -7.58 0.22
CA LEU A 95 2.97 -7.87 0.48
C LEU A 95 2.32 -6.64 1.11
N LEU A 96 1.17 -6.23 0.56
CA LEU A 96 0.43 -5.03 0.97
C LEU A 96 -1.03 -5.41 1.22
N PRO A 97 -1.73 -4.72 2.14
CA PRO A 97 -3.18 -4.86 2.24
C PRO A 97 -3.84 -4.32 0.97
N ILE A 98 -4.95 -4.93 0.57
CA ILE A 98 -5.79 -4.41 -0.51
C ILE A 98 -6.37 -3.04 -0.12
N ILE A 99 -6.31 -2.07 -1.04
CA ILE A 99 -6.92 -0.75 -0.84
C ILE A 99 -8.42 -0.86 -1.17
N PRO A 100 -9.33 -0.20 -0.41
CA PRO A 100 -10.75 -0.20 -0.71
C PRO A 100 -11.08 0.27 -2.14
N GLN A 101 -11.92 -0.49 -2.85
CA GLN A 101 -12.25 -0.23 -4.27
C GLN A 101 -12.89 1.15 -4.52
N VAL A 102 -13.57 1.72 -3.51
CA VAL A 102 -14.13 3.08 -3.59
C VAL A 102 -13.08 4.16 -3.87
N LEU A 103 -11.80 3.89 -3.58
CA LEU A 103 -10.68 4.80 -3.80
C LEU A 103 -10.12 4.73 -5.23
N PHE A 104 -10.66 3.87 -6.09
CA PHE A 104 -10.23 3.73 -7.47
C PHE A 104 -11.21 4.42 -8.44
N HIS A 105 -10.72 4.76 -9.63
CA HIS A 105 -11.54 5.25 -10.74
C HIS A 105 -12.40 4.12 -11.36
N GLU A 106 -11.79 2.94 -11.49
CA GLU A 106 -12.35 1.69 -12.03
C GLU A 106 -11.86 0.53 -11.16
N GLU A 107 -12.43 -0.67 -11.28
CA GLU A 107 -12.01 -1.83 -10.47
C GLU A 107 -10.50 -2.07 -10.61
N PHE A 108 -9.75 -1.92 -9.52
CA PHE A 108 -8.27 -2.01 -9.48
C PHE A 108 -7.52 -1.08 -10.47
N GLY A 109 -8.16 -0.02 -10.98
CA GLY A 109 -7.57 0.94 -11.93
C GLY A 109 -6.66 2.00 -11.30
N GLY A 110 -6.67 3.22 -11.83
CA GLY A 110 -5.98 4.35 -11.18
C GLY A 110 -6.61 4.71 -9.83
N VAL A 111 -5.78 4.99 -8.83
CA VAL A 111 -6.26 5.53 -7.54
C VAL A 111 -6.69 6.98 -7.74
N ARG A 112 -7.82 7.37 -7.15
CA ARG A 112 -8.30 8.75 -7.15
C ARG A 112 -7.27 9.65 -6.48
N THR A 113 -6.79 10.65 -7.20
CA THR A 113 -5.85 11.62 -6.64
C THR A 113 -6.62 12.77 -5.95
N LEU A 114 -5.90 13.73 -5.36
CA LEU A 114 -6.53 14.88 -4.69
C LEU A 114 -7.36 15.76 -5.63
N ASP A 115 -7.14 15.65 -6.95
CA ASP A 115 -7.93 16.32 -7.96
C ASP A 115 -9.43 15.99 -7.85
N PHE A 116 -9.77 14.76 -7.44
CA PHE A 116 -11.14 14.34 -7.17
C PHE A 116 -11.84 15.19 -6.09
N LEU A 117 -11.10 15.80 -5.17
CA LEU A 117 -11.68 16.64 -4.12
C LEU A 117 -12.12 18.01 -4.65
N VAL A 118 -11.51 18.50 -5.73
CA VAL A 118 -11.64 19.90 -6.16
C VAL A 118 -12.24 20.06 -7.56
N MET A 119 -12.12 19.05 -8.42
CA MET A 119 -12.59 19.12 -9.80
C MET A 119 -14.09 18.81 -9.90
N ALA A 120 -14.90 19.75 -10.39
CA ALA A 120 -16.34 19.55 -10.59
C ALA A 120 -16.66 18.30 -11.46
N ARG A 121 -15.84 18.05 -12.49
CA ARG A 121 -15.96 16.86 -13.37
C ARG A 121 -15.76 15.53 -12.65
N ALA A 122 -15.12 15.53 -11.49
CA ALA A 122 -14.83 14.32 -10.72
C ALA A 122 -15.95 13.94 -9.74
N LYS A 123 -17.08 14.68 -9.72
CA LYS A 123 -18.18 14.52 -8.75
C LYS A 123 -17.64 14.48 -7.32
N PRO A 124 -17.05 15.58 -6.83
CA PRO A 124 -16.35 15.60 -5.55
C PRO A 124 -17.31 15.28 -4.39
N PRO A 125 -16.79 14.80 -3.24
CA PRO A 125 -17.59 14.63 -2.04
C PRO A 125 -18.25 15.95 -1.62
N THR A 126 -19.25 15.86 -0.74
CA THR A 126 -19.84 17.06 -0.10
C THR A 126 -18.76 17.88 0.61
N ALA A 127 -19.02 19.17 0.86
CA ALA A 127 -18.07 20.02 1.60
C ALA A 127 -17.65 19.41 2.94
N LYS A 128 -18.61 18.85 3.69
CA LYS A 128 -18.36 18.09 4.91
C LYS A 128 -17.42 16.90 4.68
N GLY A 129 -17.68 16.09 3.64
CA GLY A 129 -16.84 14.94 3.30
C GLY A 129 -15.40 15.35 2.95
N ARG A 130 -15.23 16.45 2.21
CA ARG A 130 -13.90 16.98 1.88
C ARG A 130 -13.13 17.44 3.12
N ILE A 131 -13.77 18.14 4.05
CA ILE A 131 -13.14 18.57 5.31
C ILE A 131 -12.70 17.35 6.13
N VAL A 132 -13.56 16.32 6.26
CA VAL A 132 -13.21 15.08 6.98
C VAL A 132 -11.99 14.40 6.36
N LEU A 133 -11.92 14.33 5.04
CA LEU A 133 -10.79 13.72 4.34
C LEU A 133 -9.48 14.53 4.52
N LEU A 134 -9.56 15.87 4.44
CA LEU A 134 -8.41 16.74 4.70
C LEU A 134 -7.91 16.61 6.15
N LEU A 135 -8.81 16.52 7.13
CA LEU A 135 -8.45 16.26 8.52
C LEU A 135 -7.73 14.92 8.67
N ARG A 136 -8.26 13.85 8.06
CA ARG A 136 -7.60 12.53 8.07
C ARG A 136 -6.21 12.58 7.44
N MET A 137 -6.03 13.31 6.33
CA MET A 137 -4.72 13.50 5.71
C MET A 137 -3.74 14.21 6.64
N ALA A 138 -4.18 15.26 7.34
CA ALA A 138 -3.34 15.97 8.30
C ALA A 138 -2.92 15.05 9.47
N GLU A 139 -3.83 14.22 9.97
CA GLU A 139 -3.52 13.23 11.01
C GLU A 139 -2.53 12.16 10.52
N ILE A 140 -2.67 11.69 9.28
CA ILE A 140 -1.70 10.77 8.65
C ILE A 140 -0.32 11.41 8.60
N PHE A 141 -0.21 12.66 8.13
CA PHE A 141 1.08 13.33 8.06
C PHE A 141 1.68 13.58 9.44
N ASN A 142 0.87 13.94 10.44
CA ASN A 142 1.33 14.07 11.81
C ASN A 142 1.89 12.75 12.34
N PHE A 143 1.21 11.63 12.09
CA PHE A 143 1.67 10.30 12.48
C PHE A 143 3.00 9.91 11.81
N VAL A 144 3.09 10.06 10.49
CA VAL A 144 4.30 9.76 9.71
C VAL A 144 5.47 10.61 10.20
N ASN A 145 5.25 11.91 10.40
CA ASN A 145 6.25 12.84 10.90
C ASN A 145 6.71 12.51 12.33
N ALA A 146 5.79 12.12 13.23
CA ALA A 146 6.11 11.72 14.60
C ALA A 146 7.03 10.47 14.66
N ARG A 147 7.10 9.70 13.57
CA ARG A 147 8.01 8.54 13.42
C ARG A 147 9.30 8.87 12.66
N GLY A 148 9.54 10.15 12.35
CA GLY A 148 10.69 10.58 11.56
C GLY A 148 10.64 10.10 10.10
N LEU A 149 9.46 9.76 9.60
CA LEU A 149 9.25 9.37 8.21
C LEU A 149 8.80 10.58 7.37
N VAL A 150 9.12 10.57 6.09
CA VAL A 150 8.73 11.62 5.14
C VAL A 150 8.07 10.98 3.93
N HIS A 151 6.89 11.48 3.55
CA HIS A 151 6.26 11.14 2.26
C HIS A 151 6.84 12.07 1.19
N ALA A 152 7.88 11.61 0.47
CA ALA A 152 8.67 12.45 -0.45
C ALA A 152 8.15 12.50 -1.90
N MET A 153 6.89 12.12 -2.14
CA MET A 153 6.23 12.18 -3.45
C MET A 153 5.22 13.31 -3.52
#